data_AF-A0A1Y6CYD0-F1
#
_entry.id   AF-A0A1Y6CYD0-F1
#
_cell.length_a   1.000
_cell.length_b   1.000
_cell.length_c   1.000
_cell.angle_alpha   90.00
_cell.angle_beta   90.00
_cell.angle_gamma   90.00
#
_symmetry.space_group_name_H-M   'P 1'
#
loop_
_entity.id
_entity.type
_entity.pdbx_description
1 polymer ?
#
loop_
_entity_poly.entity_id
_entity_poly.type
_entity_poly.pdbx_seq_one_letter_code
_entity_poly.pdbx_strand_id
1 'polypeptide(L)'
;MHKKLILTGAIAVLLGGCALLGKHYPPPPPGLTAEEAADRLEESKREYDTCIQNREPGRPTCDRLEDLYERDKANYEALSR
;
A
#
# COMPACT_ATOMS: atom_id res chain seq x y z
N MET A 1 -5.62 18.84 53.66
CA MET A 1 -5.78 20.08 52.88
C MET A 1 -4.43 20.48 52.28
N HIS A 2 -4.46 20.92 51.01
CA HIS A 2 -3.40 21.55 50.18
C HIS A 2 -2.15 20.72 49.82
N LYS A 3 -2.12 20.03 48.66
CA LYS A 3 -1.72 20.51 47.31
C LYS A 3 -0.39 21.27 47.27
N LYS A 4 0.65 20.63 46.73
CA LYS A 4 1.68 21.29 45.91
C LYS A 4 1.95 20.43 44.67
N LEU A 5 1.56 20.99 43.52
CA LEU A 5 1.85 20.49 42.18
C LEU A 5 3.36 20.59 41.93
N ILE A 6 3.96 19.54 41.39
CA ILE A 6 5.25 19.64 40.69
C ILE A 6 4.97 19.43 39.21
N LEU A 7 5.22 20.52 38.49
CA LEU A 7 5.11 20.74 37.07
C LEU A 7 6.48 20.52 36.44
N THR A 8 6.70 19.36 35.80
CA THR A 8 7.80 19.10 34.85
C THR A 8 7.44 17.79 34.15
N GLY A 9 7.00 17.76 32.90
CA GLY A 9 7.70 18.32 31.76
C GLY A 9 8.54 17.22 31.09
N ALA A 10 7.89 16.16 30.60
CA ALA A 10 8.49 15.17 29.72
C ALA A 10 7.39 14.56 28.84
N ILE A 11 6.87 15.38 27.93
CA ILE A 11 6.19 14.91 26.73
C ILE A 11 7.30 14.32 25.85
N ALA A 12 7.67 13.06 26.09
CA ALA A 12 8.42 12.28 25.11
C ALA A 12 7.42 11.78 24.08
N VAL A 13 7.06 12.70 23.17
CA VAL A 13 6.46 12.35 21.89
C VAL A 13 7.54 11.59 21.13
N LEU A 14 7.61 10.28 21.36
CA LEU A 14 8.18 9.33 20.42
C LEU A 14 7.19 9.23 19.26
N LEU A 15 7.05 10.32 18.50
CA LEU A 15 6.79 10.27 17.06
C LEU A 15 8.05 9.71 16.40
N GLY A 16 8.42 8.48 16.77
CA GLY A 16 9.32 7.66 15.99
C GLY A 16 8.50 7.29 14.76
N GLY A 17 8.62 8.13 13.73
CA GLY A 17 7.81 8.08 12.53
C GLY A 17 7.65 6.66 12.05
N CYS A 18 6.40 6.18 12.08
CA CYS A 18 5.94 5.24 11.07
C CYS A 18 5.98 6.02 9.75
N ALA A 19 7.18 6.19 9.19
CA ALA A 19 7.31 6.30 7.76
C ALA A 19 6.58 5.07 7.25
N LEU A 20 5.38 5.29 6.71
CA LEU A 20 4.71 4.33 5.86
C LEU A 20 5.77 3.94 4.82
N LEU A 21 6.47 2.84 5.07
CA LEU A 21 7.32 2.20 4.08
C LEU A 21 6.33 1.70 3.03
N GLY A 22 5.87 2.62 2.18
CA GLY A 22 5.14 2.29 0.97
C GLY A 22 5.99 1.26 0.26
N LYS A 23 5.36 0.16 -0.16
CA LYS A 23 6.06 -0.90 -0.89
C LYS A 23 6.77 -0.25 -2.07
N HIS A 24 8.09 -0.39 -2.11
CA HIS A 24 8.87 0.10 -3.23
C HIS A 24 8.85 -0.95 -4.33
N TYR A 25 8.11 -0.67 -5.40
CA TYR A 25 8.11 -1.51 -6.58
C TYR A 25 9.30 -1.17 -7.49
N PRO A 26 9.91 -2.16 -8.16
CA PRO A 26 10.91 -1.89 -9.17
C PRO A 26 10.33 -1.00 -10.27
N PRO A 27 11.18 -0.29 -11.03
CA PRO A 27 10.70 0.50 -12.16
C PRO A 27 9.98 -0.39 -13.20
N PRO A 28 9.15 0.21 -14.07
CA PRO A 28 8.48 -0.50 -15.14
C PRO A 28 9.47 -1.33 -15.98
N PRO A 29 9.07 -2.55 -16.40
CA PRO A 29 9.86 -3.32 -17.34
C PRO A 29 10.22 -2.51 -18.60
N PRO A 30 11.43 -2.65 -19.14
CA PRO A 30 11.81 -1.96 -20.37
C PRO A 30 10.88 -2.37 -21.52
N GLY A 31 10.37 -1.39 -22.26
CA GLY A 31 9.45 -1.60 -23.38
C GLY A 31 7.98 -1.68 -23.00
N LEU A 32 7.63 -1.65 -21.70
CA LEU A 32 6.24 -1.52 -21.27
C LEU A 32 5.71 -0.12 -21.61
N THR A 33 4.63 -0.04 -22.37
CA THR A 33 3.94 1.21 -22.71
C THR A 33 2.91 1.61 -21.65
N ALA A 34 2.48 2.88 -21.66
CA ALA A 34 1.43 3.35 -20.77
C ALA A 34 0.08 2.67 -21.04
N GLU A 35 -0.23 2.35 -22.29
CA GLU A 35 -1.46 1.63 -22.69
C GLU A 35 -1.44 0.19 -22.16
N GLU A 36 -0.34 -0.55 -22.39
CA GLU A 36 -0.18 -1.90 -21.81
C GLU A 36 -0.18 -1.88 -20.28
N ALA A 37 0.39 -0.84 -19.66
CA ALA A 37 0.35 -0.69 -18.21
C ALA A 37 -1.07 -0.43 -17.69
N ALA A 38 -1.91 0.29 -18.45
CA ALA A 38 -3.31 0.51 -18.12
C ALA A 38 -4.10 -0.80 -18.19
N ASP A 39 -3.90 -1.61 -19.25
CA ASP A 39 -4.55 -2.90 -19.40
C ASP A 39 -4.19 -3.86 -18.25
N ARG A 40 -2.91 -3.92 -17.88
CA ARG A 40 -2.43 -4.75 -16.76
C ARG A 40 -2.98 -4.28 -15.41
N LEU A 41 -3.09 -2.96 -15.22
CA LEU A 41 -3.71 -2.39 -14.04
C LEU A 41 -5.20 -2.77 -13.96
N GLU A 42 -5.94 -2.69 -15.06
CA GLU A 42 -7.35 -3.09 -15.10
C GLU A 42 -7.52 -4.58 -14.77
N GLU A 43 -6.70 -5.44 -15.40
CA GLU A 43 -6.75 -6.89 -15.19
C GLU A 43 -6.43 -7.27 -13.74
N SER A 44 -5.29 -6.80 -13.21
CA SER A 44 -4.87 -7.10 -11.83
C SER A 44 -5.86 -6.56 -10.80
N LYS A 45 -6.45 -5.38 -11.05
CA LYS A 45 -7.52 -4.83 -10.21
C LYS A 45 -8.74 -5.76 -10.19
N ARG A 46 -9.21 -6.19 -11.36
CA ARG A 46 -10.37 -7.08 -11.47
C ARG A 46 -10.14 -8.40 -10.74
N GLU A 47 -8.95 -8.98 -10.87
CA GLU A 47 -8.60 -10.22 -10.17
C GLU A 47 -8.54 -10.04 -8.65
N TYR A 48 -7.90 -8.97 -8.17
CA TYR A 48 -7.87 -8.66 -6.75
C TYR A 48 -9.28 -8.42 -6.18
N ASP A 49 -10.08 -7.60 -6.87
CA ASP A 49 -11.47 -7.32 -6.48
C ASP A 49 -12.30 -8.61 -6.44
N THR A 50 -12.14 -9.51 -7.43
CA THR A 50 -12.80 -10.82 -7.45
C THR A 50 -12.38 -11.69 -6.29
N CYS A 51 -11.08 -11.70 -5.93
CA CYS A 51 -10.59 -12.46 -4.79
C CYS A 51 -11.19 -11.95 -3.47
N ILE A 52 -11.25 -10.63 -3.29
CA ILE A 52 -11.85 -10.01 -2.09
C ILE A 52 -13.33 -10.33 -1.99
N GLN A 53 -14.07 -10.27 -3.11
CA GLN A 53 -15.51 -10.57 -3.14
C GLN A 53 -15.83 -12.03 -2.79
N ASN A 54 -14.98 -12.96 -3.21
CA ASN A 54 -15.17 -14.40 -2.97
C ASN A 54 -14.42 -14.91 -1.73
N ARG A 55 -13.91 -14.02 -0.87
CA ARG A 55 -13.12 -14.42 0.29
C ARG A 55 -14.00 -15.06 1.35
N GLU A 56 -13.77 -16.34 1.58
CA GLU A 56 -14.40 -17.12 2.65
C GLU A 56 -13.40 -17.44 3.78
N PRO A 57 -13.88 -17.64 5.03
CA PRO A 57 -13.04 -18.16 6.10
C PRO A 57 -12.39 -19.51 5.71
N GLY A 58 -11.07 -19.62 5.91
CA GLY A 58 -10.31 -20.84 5.59
C GLY A 58 -9.77 -20.94 4.15
N ARG A 59 -10.04 -19.94 3.28
CA ARG A 59 -9.41 -19.81 1.96
C ARG A 59 -8.06 -19.06 2.04
N PRO A 60 -7.16 -19.25 1.05
CA PRO A 60 -5.95 -18.45 0.91
C PRO A 60 -6.24 -16.94 0.89
N THR A 61 -5.30 -16.12 1.35
CA THR A 61 -5.39 -14.66 1.32
C THR A 61 -5.23 -14.12 -0.11
N CYS A 62 -5.68 -12.89 -0.33
CA CYS A 62 -5.55 -12.19 -1.62
C CYS A 62 -4.22 -11.41 -1.73
N ASP A 63 -3.29 -11.57 -0.79
CA ASP A 63 -2.08 -10.74 -0.66
C ASP A 63 -1.20 -10.77 -1.92
N ARG A 64 -1.18 -11.89 -2.65
CA ARG A 64 -0.45 -11.98 -3.93
C ARG A 64 -1.10 -11.12 -5.01
N LEU A 65 -2.43 -11.12 -5.07
CA LEU A 65 -3.17 -10.32 -6.06
C LEU A 65 -3.14 -8.84 -5.69
N GLU A 66 -3.15 -8.52 -4.39
CA GLU A 66 -2.91 -7.16 -3.89
C GLU A 66 -1.53 -6.66 -4.31
N ASP A 67 -0.49 -7.47 -4.12
CA ASP A 67 0.88 -7.08 -4.50
C ASP A 67 1.04 -6.91 -6.01
N LEU A 68 0.31 -7.69 -6.80
CA LEU A 68 0.27 -7.54 -8.25
C LEU A 68 -0.42 -6.23 -8.65
N TYR A 69 -1.62 -5.97 -8.10
CA TYR A 69 -2.38 -4.74 -8.36
C TYR A 69 -1.58 -3.48 -8.01
N GLU A 70 -0.97 -3.43 -6.83
CA GLU A 70 -0.19 -2.27 -6.39
C GLU A 70 1.07 -2.07 -7.24
N ARG A 71 1.67 -3.14 -7.76
CA ARG A 71 2.80 -3.07 -8.70
C ARG A 71 2.39 -2.54 -10.07
N ASP A 72 1.31 -3.06 -10.64
CA ASP A 72 0.82 -2.62 -11.94
C ASP A 72 0.31 -1.18 -11.88
N LYS A 73 -0.27 -0.78 -10.74
CA LYS A 73 -0.62 0.61 -10.44
C LYS A 73 0.63 1.50 -10.42
N ALA A 74 1.68 1.11 -9.71
CA ALA A 74 2.93 1.87 -9.68
C ALA A 74 3.57 1.99 -11.08
N ASN A 75 3.49 0.93 -11.90
CA ASN A 75 3.97 0.96 -13.28
C ASN A 75 3.18 1.95 -14.14
N TYR A 76 1.85 1.89 -14.07
CA TYR A 76 0.97 2.80 -14.79
C TYR A 76 1.20 4.26 -14.35
N GLU A 77 1.29 4.52 -13.05
CA GLU A 77 1.55 5.85 -12.50
C GLU A 77 2.93 6.40 -12.89
N ALA A 78 3.93 5.53 -13.11
CA ALA A 78 5.26 5.93 -13.56
C ALA A 78 5.30 6.27 -15.06
N LEU A 79 4.48 5.59 -15.88
CA LEU A 79 4.44 5.75 -17.33
C LEU A 79 3.41 6.78 -17.83
N SER A 80 2.47 7.16 -16.97
CA SER A 80 1.37 8.09 -17.29
C SER A 80 1.62 9.53 -16.82
N ARG A 81 2.84 9.85 -16.38
CA ARG A 81 3.29 11.19 -15.99
C ARG A 81 4.03 11.85 -17.15
#